data_AF-K6UNU4-F1
#
_entry.id   AF-K6UNU4-F1
#
_cell.length_a   1.000
_cell.length_b   1.000
_cell.length_c   1.000
_cell.angle_alpha   90.00
_cell.angle_beta   90.00
_cell.angle_gamma   90.00
#
_symmetry.space_group_name_H-M   'P 1'
#
loop_
_entity.id
_entity.type
_entity.pdbx_description
1 polymer ?
#
loop_
_entity_poly.entity_id
_entity_poly.type
_entity_poly.pdbx_seq_one_letter_code
_entity_poly.pdbx_strand_id
1 'polypeptide(L)'
;MSVNHITKRNGSDVQNSSIDQLLYTGMFYKMLETSTASVGYDKYCDSRDNPMYKNEPYRNICVTIFNYLKTKYNASNGTDKKYDDCKLLSYWAYSRLFDILHKEQYVYLAYAQLHVIWNDFIEHLPMNKRCKPIHEMVSYVEWRKRKELYEYYINYSLIKELADKYEDKCNEFYEYVKIKLICIKFLTVYVLKIIQIYAQNFYKDCEKYNPEKVLYTFKCHKK
;
A
#
# COMPACT_ATOMS: atom_id res chain seq x y z
N MET A 1 2.97 9.31 34.87
CA MET A 1 1.93 8.25 34.88
C MET A 1 1.77 7.75 33.46
N SER A 2 2.34 6.58 33.16
CA SER A 2 2.32 5.98 31.83
C SER A 2 0.99 5.27 31.59
N VAL A 3 0.29 5.62 30.53
CA VAL A 3 -0.90 4.87 30.08
C VAL A 3 -0.48 4.03 28.88
N ASN A 4 -0.31 2.73 29.15
CA ASN A 4 -0.25 1.69 28.14
C ASN A 4 -1.62 1.57 27.45
N HIS A 5 -1.68 1.85 26.15
CA HIS A 5 -2.78 1.38 25.31
C HIS A 5 -2.31 0.16 24.50
N ILE A 6 -2.38 -1.01 25.14
CA ILE A 6 -2.42 -2.29 24.44
C ILE A 6 -3.87 -2.45 23.97
N THR A 7 -4.13 -2.14 22.71
CA THR A 7 -5.36 -2.57 22.04
C THR A 7 -5.32 -4.08 21.87
N LYS A 8 -6.28 -4.78 22.49
CA LYS A 8 -6.54 -6.22 22.28
C LYS A 8 -6.71 -6.48 20.78
N ARG A 9 -5.75 -7.17 20.16
CA ARG A 9 -5.89 -7.75 18.81
C ARG A 9 -6.63 -9.08 18.92
N ASN A 10 -7.63 -9.29 18.06
CA ASN A 10 -8.30 -10.58 17.94
C ASN A 10 -7.35 -11.64 17.38
N GLY A 11 -7.54 -12.91 17.75
CA GLY A 11 -6.66 -14.02 17.34
C GLY A 11 -6.50 -14.18 15.82
N SER A 12 -7.49 -13.76 15.02
CA SER A 12 -7.42 -13.73 13.55
C SER A 12 -6.44 -12.67 13.00
N ASP A 13 -6.31 -11.53 13.68
CA ASP A 13 -5.46 -10.42 13.24
C ASP A 13 -3.98 -10.70 13.49
N VAL A 14 -3.68 -11.46 14.54
CA VAL A 14 -2.33 -11.86 14.90
C VAL A 14 -1.75 -12.84 13.88
N GLN A 15 -2.54 -13.81 13.42
CA GLN A 15 -2.09 -14.81 12.44
C GLN A 15 -1.93 -14.22 11.03
N ASN A 16 -2.83 -13.33 10.62
CA ASN A 16 -2.69 -12.56 9.39
C ASN A 16 -1.43 -11.68 9.41
N SER A 17 -1.08 -11.08 10.56
CA SER A 17 0.12 -10.24 10.67
C SER A 17 1.43 -10.99 10.41
N SER A 18 1.49 -12.30 10.70
CA SER A 18 2.68 -13.12 10.42
C SER A 18 2.78 -13.48 8.94
N ILE A 19 1.67 -13.74 8.27
CA ILE A 19 1.65 -14.04 6.84
C ILE A 19 1.99 -12.78 6.05
N ASP A 20 1.41 -11.63 6.40
CA ASP A 20 1.61 -10.36 5.73
C ASP A 20 3.09 -9.95 5.65
N GLN A 21 3.88 -10.21 6.69
CA GLN A 21 5.32 -9.94 6.71
C GLN A 21 6.14 -10.79 5.75
N LEU A 22 5.65 -11.99 5.40
CA LEU A 22 6.30 -12.91 4.46
C LEU A 22 5.90 -12.62 3.00
N LEU A 23 4.87 -11.80 2.80
CA LEU A 23 4.40 -11.44 1.47
C LEU A 23 5.17 -10.25 0.89
N TYR A 24 5.04 -10.06 -0.43
CA TYR A 24 5.76 -9.01 -1.15
C TYR A 24 5.53 -7.63 -0.55
N THR A 25 4.28 -7.29 -0.24
CA THR A 25 3.95 -5.97 0.33
C THR A 25 4.54 -5.77 1.72
N GLY A 26 4.59 -6.81 2.56
CA GLY A 26 5.24 -6.75 3.87
C GLY A 26 6.75 -6.54 3.76
N MET A 27 7.41 -7.27 2.85
CA MET A 27 8.83 -7.06 2.56
C MET A 27 9.10 -5.65 2.01
N PHE A 28 8.22 -5.15 1.14
CA PHE A 28 8.29 -3.79 0.60
C PHE A 28 8.19 -2.73 1.71
N TYR A 29 7.23 -2.84 2.62
CA TYR A 29 7.10 -1.88 3.73
C TYR A 29 8.26 -1.95 4.71
N LYS A 30 8.74 -3.15 5.02
CA LYS A 30 9.94 -3.32 5.84
C LYS A 30 11.15 -2.64 5.19
N MET A 31 11.34 -2.79 3.87
CA MET A 31 12.40 -2.11 3.14
C MET A 31 12.31 -0.58 3.31
N LEU A 32 11.12 0.00 3.14
CA LEU A 32 10.91 1.45 3.33
C LEU A 32 11.29 1.89 4.75
N GLU A 33 10.85 1.15 5.76
CA GLU A 33 11.07 1.47 7.17
C GLU A 33 12.52 1.30 7.62
N THR A 34 13.26 0.38 7.02
CA THR A 34 14.69 0.15 7.30
C THR A 34 15.64 0.97 6.43
N SER A 35 15.11 1.71 5.45
CA SER A 35 15.93 2.51 4.55
C SER A 35 16.57 3.69 5.29
N THR A 36 17.90 3.80 5.22
CA THR A 36 18.61 4.91 5.85
C THR A 36 18.40 6.19 5.05
N ALA A 37 17.96 7.25 5.72
CA ALA A 37 17.89 8.61 5.16
C ALA A 37 19.22 8.96 4.46
N SER A 38 19.19 9.24 3.14
CA SER A 38 20.39 9.71 2.47
C SER A 38 20.54 11.22 2.64
N VAL A 39 21.78 11.65 2.88
CA VAL A 39 22.13 13.05 3.11
C VAL A 39 21.77 13.88 1.87
N GLY A 40 20.97 14.94 2.06
CA GLY A 40 20.64 15.91 1.01
C GLY A 40 19.15 16.07 0.70
N TYR A 41 18.29 15.15 1.15
CA TYR A 41 16.84 15.28 0.97
C TYR A 41 16.16 16.25 1.93
N ASP A 42 16.86 16.64 3.01
CA ASP A 42 16.42 17.70 3.92
C ASP A 42 16.09 18.98 3.14
N LYS A 43 16.83 19.32 2.07
CA LYS A 43 16.53 20.50 1.25
C LYS A 43 15.20 20.44 0.49
N TYR A 44 14.74 19.25 0.12
CA TYR A 44 13.46 19.05 -0.57
C TYR A 44 12.30 18.88 0.41
N CYS A 45 12.57 18.26 1.56
CA CYS A 45 11.57 17.95 2.58
C CYS A 45 11.42 19.07 3.63
N ASP A 46 12.37 20.01 3.73
CA ASP A 46 12.33 21.19 4.61
C ASP A 46 11.93 22.44 3.80
N SER A 47 10.66 22.55 3.40
CA SER A 47 10.13 23.84 2.94
C SER A 47 9.92 24.76 4.16
N ARG A 48 10.50 25.97 4.11
CA ARG A 48 10.67 26.86 5.28
C ARG A 48 9.37 27.53 5.75
N ASP A 49 8.32 27.55 4.95
CA ASP A 49 7.13 28.40 5.19
C ASP A 49 5.89 27.64 5.67
N ASN A 50 5.87 26.31 5.67
CA ASN A 50 4.76 25.54 6.27
C ASN A 50 5.20 24.87 7.58
N PRO A 51 4.52 25.15 8.71
CA PRO A 51 4.80 24.53 10.00
C PRO A 51 4.80 23.00 9.98
N MET A 52 4.05 22.39 9.05
CA MET A 52 3.97 20.94 8.91
C MET A 52 5.31 20.30 8.49
N TYR A 53 6.16 21.00 7.74
CA TYR A 53 7.49 20.50 7.34
C TYR A 53 8.51 20.50 8.49
N LYS A 54 8.23 21.25 9.56
CA LYS A 54 9.05 21.22 10.79
C LYS A 54 8.75 19.99 11.65
N ASN A 55 7.73 19.21 11.28
CA ASN A 55 7.37 17.97 11.96
C ASN A 55 8.30 16.83 11.46
N GLU A 56 9.18 16.37 12.35
CA GLU A 56 10.14 15.29 12.06
C GLU A 56 9.49 14.03 11.47
N PRO A 57 8.37 13.50 12.02
CA PRO A 57 7.62 12.41 11.40
C PRO A 57 7.23 12.63 9.92
N TYR A 58 6.77 13.83 9.54
CA TYR A 58 6.46 14.13 8.14
C TYR A 58 7.73 14.12 7.27
N ARG A 59 8.80 14.75 7.75
CA ARG A 59 10.09 14.78 7.06
C ARG A 59 10.61 13.36 6.79
N ASN A 60 10.50 12.47 7.77
CA ASN A 60 10.92 11.08 7.61
C ASN A 60 10.14 10.37 6.49
N ILE A 61 8.83 10.57 6.39
CA ILE A 61 8.02 10.03 5.28
C ILE A 61 8.53 10.54 3.93
N CYS A 62 8.76 11.84 3.83
CA CYS A 62 9.29 12.46 2.62
C CYS A 62 10.65 11.87 2.24
N VAL A 63 11.61 11.81 3.16
CA VAL A 63 12.94 11.26 2.90
C VAL A 63 12.89 9.79 2.48
N THR A 64 12.06 8.96 3.13
CA THR A 64 11.90 7.54 2.77
C THR A 64 11.41 7.37 1.33
N ILE A 65 10.43 8.16 0.90
CA ILE A 65 9.92 8.12 -0.49
C ILE A 65 11.03 8.44 -1.48
N PHE A 66 11.79 9.50 -1.23
CA PHE A 66 12.85 9.93 -2.13
C PHE A 66 14.01 8.93 -2.20
N ASN A 67 14.39 8.33 -1.07
CA ASN A 67 15.34 7.24 -1.04
C ASN A 67 14.89 6.05 -1.89
N TYR A 68 13.63 5.67 -1.79
CA TYR A 68 13.06 4.60 -2.61
C TYR A 68 13.11 4.99 -4.10
N LEU A 69 12.64 6.18 -4.45
CA LEU A 69 12.62 6.65 -5.84
C LEU A 69 14.04 6.70 -6.44
N LYS A 70 15.02 7.25 -5.71
CA LYS A 70 16.43 7.26 -6.12
C LYS A 70 16.96 5.86 -6.36
N THR A 71 16.72 4.93 -5.42
CA THR A 71 17.14 3.54 -5.55
C THR A 71 16.49 2.88 -6.77
N LYS A 72 15.19 3.10 -6.98
CA LYS A 72 14.44 2.59 -8.12
C LYS A 72 15.00 3.08 -9.45
N TYR A 73 15.39 4.35 -9.56
CA TYR A 73 15.92 4.92 -10.81
C TYR A 73 17.41 4.67 -11.03
N ASN A 74 18.18 4.47 -9.96
CA ASN A 74 19.59 4.09 -10.04
C ASN A 74 19.79 2.60 -10.36
N ALA A 75 18.81 1.75 -10.05
CA ALA A 75 18.84 0.36 -10.47
C ALA A 75 18.74 0.31 -12.00
N SER A 76 19.80 -0.15 -12.68
CA SER A 76 19.96 -0.18 -14.14
C SER A 76 18.93 -1.03 -14.92
N ASN A 77 17.89 -1.54 -14.25
CA ASN A 77 17.07 -2.61 -14.79
C ASN A 77 15.64 -2.13 -15.04
N GLY A 78 15.35 -1.87 -16.31
CA GLY A 78 14.00 -1.96 -16.85
C GLY A 78 13.57 -3.42 -16.82
N THR A 79 13.12 -3.90 -15.67
CA THR A 79 12.24 -5.06 -15.62
C THR A 79 10.82 -4.54 -15.62
N ASP A 80 10.00 -5.02 -16.55
CA ASP A 80 8.55 -4.85 -16.49
C ASP A 80 8.08 -5.42 -15.16
N LYS A 81 7.83 -4.55 -14.19
CA LYS A 81 7.31 -4.98 -12.90
C LYS A 81 5.89 -5.45 -13.12
N LYS A 82 5.59 -6.66 -12.64
CA LYS A 82 4.27 -7.28 -12.69
C LYS A 82 3.19 -6.40 -12.05
N TYR A 83 3.58 -5.52 -11.13
CA TYR A 83 2.69 -4.61 -10.40
C TYR A 83 3.31 -3.22 -10.26
N ASP A 84 2.47 -2.26 -9.89
CA ASP A 84 2.81 -0.84 -9.75
C ASP A 84 3.22 -0.49 -8.32
N ASP A 85 4.51 -0.65 -8.01
CA ASP A 85 5.08 -0.28 -6.71
C ASP A 85 4.83 1.19 -6.31
N CYS A 86 4.54 2.07 -7.27
CA CYS A 86 4.31 3.49 -7.01
C CYS A 86 2.95 3.70 -6.35
N LYS A 87 1.95 2.89 -6.72
CA LYS A 87 0.69 2.80 -5.97
C LYS A 87 0.93 2.28 -4.56
N LEU A 88 1.78 1.27 -4.39
CA LEU A 88 2.08 0.71 -3.08
C LEU A 88 2.79 1.74 -2.17
N LEU A 89 3.74 2.50 -2.73
CA LEU A 89 4.41 3.62 -2.06
C LEU A 89 3.43 4.73 -1.69
N SER A 90 2.50 5.06 -2.58
CA SER A 90 1.45 6.07 -2.33
C SER A 90 0.57 5.68 -1.14
N TYR A 91 0.11 4.43 -1.09
CA TYR A 91 -0.67 3.91 0.02
C TYR A 91 0.12 3.89 1.34
N TRP A 92 1.40 3.52 1.29
CA TRP A 92 2.28 3.59 2.45
C TRP A 92 2.39 5.01 2.99
N ALA A 93 2.68 5.98 2.10
CA ALA A 93 2.82 7.39 2.44
C ALA A 93 1.55 7.94 3.10
N TYR A 94 0.39 7.72 2.45
CA TYR A 94 -0.89 8.19 2.97
C TYR A 94 -1.25 7.52 4.31
N SER A 95 -0.96 6.22 4.47
CA SER A 95 -1.17 5.51 5.74
C SER A 95 -0.34 6.12 6.87
N ARG A 96 0.94 6.38 6.62
CA ARG A 96 1.84 6.97 7.63
C ARG A 96 1.45 8.40 7.99
N LEU A 97 1.03 9.20 7.01
CA LEU A 97 0.48 10.53 7.27
C LEU A 97 -0.77 10.45 8.14
N PHE A 98 -1.66 9.49 7.89
CA PHE A 98 -2.82 9.25 8.74
C PHE A 98 -2.43 8.85 10.16
N ASP A 99 -1.45 7.96 10.32
CA ASP A 99 -1.00 7.51 11.65
C ASP A 99 -0.46 8.67 12.50
N ILE A 100 0.03 9.75 11.88
CA ILE A 100 0.53 10.96 12.56
C ILE A 100 -0.58 11.98 12.80
N LEU A 101 -1.42 12.23 11.79
CA LEU A 101 -2.34 13.37 11.78
C LEU A 101 -3.76 13.01 12.22
N HIS A 102 -4.13 11.72 12.15
CA HIS A 102 -5.39 11.09 12.55
C HIS A 102 -6.69 11.62 11.91
N LYS A 103 -6.67 12.81 11.29
CA LYS A 103 -7.82 13.44 10.64
C LYS A 103 -7.58 13.55 9.14
N GLU A 104 -8.49 12.96 8.35
CA GLU A 104 -8.41 12.90 6.89
C GLU A 104 -8.13 14.27 6.24
N GLN A 105 -8.78 15.34 6.71
CA GLN A 105 -8.56 16.69 6.18
C GLN A 105 -7.09 17.15 6.27
N TYR A 106 -6.38 16.79 7.33
CA TYR A 106 -4.96 17.14 7.50
C TYR A 106 -4.07 16.19 6.70
N VAL A 107 -4.44 14.91 6.63
CA VAL A 107 -3.74 13.91 5.81
C VAL A 107 -3.77 14.32 4.34
N TYR A 108 -4.93 14.79 3.85
CA TYR A 108 -5.09 15.32 2.51
C TYR A 108 -4.12 16.48 2.24
N LEU A 109 -4.15 17.51 3.09
CA LEU A 109 -3.30 18.69 2.91
C LEU A 109 -1.81 18.31 2.93
N ALA A 110 -1.45 17.36 3.79
CA ALA A 110 -0.09 16.86 3.89
C ALA A 110 0.34 16.06 2.66
N TYR A 111 -0.56 15.20 2.17
CA TYR A 111 -0.30 14.37 1.00
C TYR A 111 -0.28 15.19 -0.29
N ALA A 112 -1.12 16.23 -0.42
CA ALA A 112 -1.09 17.15 -1.57
C ALA A 112 0.24 17.90 -1.67
N GLN A 113 0.79 18.30 -0.52
CA GLN A 113 2.12 18.89 -0.44
C GLN A 113 3.22 17.92 -0.85
N LEU A 114 3.18 16.70 -0.30
CA LEU A 114 4.08 15.62 -0.67
C LEU A 114 4.01 15.30 -2.17
N HIS A 115 2.81 15.37 -2.75
CA HIS A 115 2.54 15.15 -4.16
C HIS A 115 3.23 16.16 -5.05
N VAL A 116 3.26 17.45 -4.67
CA VAL A 116 4.02 18.49 -5.41
C VAL A 116 5.50 18.13 -5.42
N ILE A 117 6.10 17.94 -4.25
CA ILE A 117 7.53 17.67 -4.10
C ILE A 117 7.93 16.38 -4.84
N TRP A 118 7.11 15.32 -4.72
CA TRP A 118 7.33 14.05 -5.43
C TRP A 118 7.28 14.24 -6.94
N ASN A 119 6.30 14.97 -7.48
CA ASN A 119 6.21 15.18 -8.93
C ASN A 119 7.38 16.00 -9.47
N ASP A 120 7.81 17.04 -8.76
CA ASP A 120 8.99 17.84 -9.12
C ASP A 120 10.24 16.94 -9.21
N PHE A 121 10.40 16.02 -8.26
CA PHE A 121 11.53 15.09 -8.25
C PHE A 121 11.57 14.17 -9.48
N ILE A 122 10.41 13.74 -9.99
CA ILE A 122 10.34 12.78 -11.10
C ILE A 122 10.09 13.45 -12.45
N GLU A 123 9.95 14.77 -12.50
CA GLU A 123 9.56 15.51 -13.71
C GLU A 123 10.60 15.36 -14.83
N HIS A 124 11.88 15.35 -14.49
CA HIS A 124 12.96 15.20 -15.47
C HIS A 124 13.04 13.79 -16.09
N LEU A 125 12.27 12.82 -15.58
CA LEU A 125 12.26 11.44 -16.09
C LEU A 125 11.27 11.26 -17.24
N PRO A 126 11.54 10.31 -18.16
CA PRO A 126 10.58 9.93 -19.20
C PRO A 126 9.23 9.50 -18.60
N MET A 127 8.12 9.92 -19.22
CA MET A 127 6.77 9.74 -18.67
C MET A 127 6.43 8.28 -18.32
N ASN A 128 6.86 7.33 -19.14
CA ASN A 128 6.66 5.89 -18.91
C ASN A 128 7.53 5.29 -17.79
N LYS A 129 8.53 6.03 -17.30
CA LYS A 129 9.37 5.62 -16.16
C LYS A 129 8.95 6.30 -14.87
N ARG A 130 8.09 7.32 -14.92
CA ARG A 130 7.70 8.12 -13.74
C ARG A 130 6.89 7.29 -12.76
N CYS A 131 7.41 7.16 -11.55
CA CYS A 131 6.72 6.60 -10.40
C CYS A 131 5.82 7.66 -9.78
N LYS A 132 4.61 7.85 -10.33
CA LYS A 132 3.70 8.92 -9.91
C LYS A 132 2.94 8.55 -8.63
N PRO A 133 2.77 9.49 -7.69
CA PRO A 133 1.83 9.30 -6.59
C PRO A 133 0.38 9.17 -7.09
N ILE A 134 -0.46 8.45 -6.33
CA ILE A 134 -1.91 8.38 -6.63
C ILE A 134 -2.52 9.76 -6.37
N HIS A 135 -2.95 10.44 -7.43
CA HIS A 135 -3.54 11.77 -7.36
C HIS A 135 -4.94 11.74 -6.71
N GLU A 136 -5.73 10.72 -7.02
CA GLU A 136 -7.13 10.58 -6.59
C GLU A 136 -7.29 10.04 -5.15
N MET A 137 -6.21 9.92 -4.37
CA MET A 137 -6.26 9.32 -3.03
C MET A 137 -7.32 9.99 -2.13
N VAL A 138 -7.54 11.30 -2.32
CA VAL A 138 -8.49 12.13 -1.58
C VAL A 138 -9.94 11.82 -1.92
N SER A 139 -10.21 11.41 -3.17
CA SER A 139 -11.56 11.04 -3.63
C SER A 139 -11.87 9.57 -3.39
N TYR A 140 -10.90 8.80 -2.90
CA TYR A 140 -11.06 7.41 -2.55
C TYR A 140 -11.78 7.29 -1.20
N VAL A 141 -13.11 7.30 -1.26
CA VAL A 141 -13.91 6.82 -0.12
C VAL A 141 -13.45 5.39 0.19
N GLU A 142 -13.17 5.13 1.47
CA GLU A 142 -12.58 3.87 1.96
C GLU A 142 -11.20 3.54 1.35
N TRP A 143 -10.29 4.52 1.24
CA TRP A 143 -8.92 4.32 0.73
C TRP A 143 -8.19 3.13 1.39
N ARG A 144 -8.46 2.84 2.67
CA ARG A 144 -7.91 1.69 3.40
C ARG A 144 -8.30 0.36 2.77
N LYS A 145 -9.57 0.19 2.41
CA LYS A 145 -10.05 -1.03 1.75
C LYS A 145 -9.47 -1.15 0.35
N ARG A 146 -9.29 -0.03 -0.36
CA ARG A 146 -8.64 -0.02 -1.67
C ARG A 146 -7.16 -0.41 -1.56
N LYS A 147 -6.46 0.08 -0.55
CA LYS A 147 -5.11 -0.36 -0.20
C LYS A 147 -5.09 -1.88 0.02
N GLU A 148 -5.94 -2.40 0.91
CA GLU A 148 -6.01 -3.84 1.20
C GLU A 148 -6.27 -4.70 -0.05
N LEU A 149 -7.17 -4.26 -0.93
CA LEU A 149 -7.46 -4.94 -2.18
C LEU A 149 -6.25 -4.93 -3.12
N TYR A 150 -5.57 -3.79 -3.23
CA TYR A 150 -4.38 -3.66 -4.06
C TYR A 150 -3.22 -4.54 -3.55
N GLU A 151 -3.01 -4.57 -2.23
CA GLU A 151 -2.02 -5.44 -1.59
C GLU A 151 -2.32 -6.91 -1.80
N TYR A 152 -3.59 -7.30 -1.65
CA TYR A 152 -4.04 -8.65 -1.95
C TYR A 152 -3.77 -9.02 -3.42
N TYR A 153 -4.09 -8.13 -4.37
CA TYR A 153 -3.82 -8.33 -5.80
C TYR A 153 -2.34 -8.60 -6.07
N ILE A 154 -1.44 -7.80 -5.47
CA ILE A 154 0.01 -7.98 -5.59
C ILE A 154 0.45 -9.34 -5.03
N ASN A 155 -0.04 -9.68 -3.83
CA ASN A 155 0.40 -10.85 -3.09
C ASN A 155 -0.21 -12.16 -3.57
N TYR A 156 -1.34 -12.12 -4.28
CA TYR A 156 -2.15 -13.31 -4.58
C TYR A 156 -1.34 -14.43 -5.25
N SER A 157 -0.49 -14.09 -6.22
CA SER A 157 0.31 -15.12 -6.91
C SER A 157 1.27 -15.84 -5.97
N LEU A 158 1.89 -15.12 -5.04
CA LEU A 158 2.78 -15.70 -4.03
C LEU A 158 1.98 -16.50 -3.00
N ILE A 159 0.82 -15.99 -2.55
CA ILE A 159 -0.09 -16.72 -1.66
C ILE A 159 -0.46 -18.07 -2.28
N LYS A 160 -0.82 -18.09 -3.56
CA LYS A 160 -1.20 -19.30 -4.28
C LYS A 160 -0.05 -20.30 -4.36
N GLU A 161 1.14 -19.84 -4.71
CA GLU A 161 2.35 -20.67 -4.76
C GLU A 161 2.68 -21.28 -3.40
N LEU A 162 2.65 -20.48 -2.33
CA LEU A 162 2.92 -20.95 -0.97
C LEU A 162 1.87 -21.96 -0.50
N ALA A 163 0.59 -21.72 -0.79
CA ALA A 163 -0.49 -22.65 -0.45
C ALA A 163 -0.37 -24.00 -1.20
N ASP A 164 0.10 -23.98 -2.45
CA ASP A 164 0.30 -25.20 -3.23
C ASP A 164 1.53 -26.00 -2.83
N LYS A 165 2.55 -25.32 -2.29
CA LYS A 165 3.83 -25.87 -1.82
C LYS A 165 3.76 -26.40 -0.39
N TYR A 166 3.12 -25.67 0.52
CA TYR A 166 3.04 -25.98 1.95
C TYR A 166 1.61 -26.44 2.28
N GLU A 167 1.35 -27.74 2.09
CA GLU A 167 0.02 -28.32 2.25
C GLU A 167 -0.54 -28.17 3.68
N ASP A 168 0.34 -28.24 4.68
CA ASP A 168 0.06 -27.99 6.09
C ASP A 168 -0.45 -26.56 6.36
N LYS A 169 -0.04 -25.59 5.53
CA LYS A 169 -0.44 -24.18 5.62
C LYS A 169 -1.53 -23.76 4.63
N CYS A 170 -2.00 -24.67 3.78
CA CYS A 170 -2.99 -24.34 2.74
C CYS A 170 -4.25 -23.70 3.34
N ASN A 171 -4.74 -24.25 4.47
CA ASN A 171 -5.92 -23.73 5.15
C ASN A 171 -5.74 -22.30 5.66
N GLU A 172 -4.54 -21.94 6.14
CA GLU A 172 -4.24 -20.58 6.60
C GLU A 172 -4.31 -19.59 5.43
N PHE A 173 -3.69 -19.92 4.30
CA PHE A 173 -3.75 -19.09 3.10
C PHE A 173 -5.17 -19.02 2.50
N TYR A 174 -5.93 -20.12 2.55
CA TYR A 174 -7.32 -20.15 2.11
C TYR A 174 -8.19 -19.18 2.93
N GLU A 175 -8.10 -19.24 4.26
CA GLU A 175 -8.84 -18.33 5.14
C GLU A 175 -8.38 -16.87 4.95
N TYR A 176 -7.09 -16.62 4.73
CA TYR A 176 -6.59 -15.29 4.36
C TYR A 176 -7.30 -14.74 3.10
N VAL A 177 -7.36 -15.53 2.01
CA VAL A 177 -8.04 -15.14 0.76
C VAL A 177 -9.54 -14.91 0.97
N LYS A 178 -10.19 -15.75 1.78
CA LYS A 178 -11.61 -15.65 2.11
C LYS A 178 -11.95 -14.40 2.92
N ILE A 179 -11.07 -13.97 3.84
CA ILE A 179 -11.25 -12.68 4.53
C ILE A 179 -11.19 -11.53 3.53
N LYS A 180 -10.27 -11.55 2.56
CA LYS A 180 -10.19 -10.52 1.51
C LYS A 180 -11.43 -10.48 0.61
N LEU A 181 -12.12 -11.61 0.42
CA LEU A 181 -13.42 -11.65 -0.27
C LEU A 181 -14.46 -10.72 0.38
N ILE A 182 -14.52 -10.71 1.72
CA ILE A 182 -15.46 -9.88 2.47
C ILE A 182 -15.16 -8.40 2.23
N CYS A 183 -13.89 -8.00 2.25
CA CYS A 183 -13.46 -6.62 1.95
C CYS A 183 -13.87 -6.21 0.53
N ILE A 184 -13.70 -7.08 -0.46
CA ILE A 184 -14.07 -6.82 -1.86
C ILE A 184 -15.58 -6.68 -2.01
N LYS A 185 -16.38 -7.58 -1.41
CA LYS A 185 -17.85 -7.48 -1.47
C LYS A 185 -18.35 -6.17 -0.88
N PHE A 186 -17.79 -5.77 0.27
CA PHE A 186 -18.12 -4.49 0.89
C PHE A 186 -17.81 -3.32 -0.06
N LEU A 187 -16.60 -3.30 -0.62
CA LEU A 187 -16.21 -2.26 -1.58
C LEU A 187 -17.12 -2.26 -2.81
N THR A 188 -17.46 -3.42 -3.37
CA THR A 188 -18.30 -3.52 -4.57
C THR A 188 -19.67 -2.90 -4.29
N VAL A 189 -20.32 -3.27 -3.18
CA VAL A 189 -21.64 -2.73 -2.81
C VAL A 189 -21.57 -1.22 -2.56
N TYR A 190 -20.53 -0.74 -1.90
CA TYR A 190 -20.37 0.67 -1.55
C TYR A 190 -20.04 1.54 -2.78
N VAL A 191 -19.11 1.07 -3.60
CA VAL A 191 -18.62 1.74 -4.80
C VAL A 191 -19.71 1.77 -5.89
N LEU A 192 -20.46 0.68 -6.07
CA LEU A 192 -21.62 0.64 -6.98
C LEU A 192 -22.72 1.63 -6.59
N LYS A 193 -22.83 1.98 -5.29
CA LYS A 193 -23.82 2.95 -4.80
C LYS A 193 -23.39 4.41 -4.95
N ILE A 194 -22.08 4.71 -5.06
CA ILE A 194 -21.58 6.07 -4.85
C ILE A 194 -20.90 6.70 -6.07
N ILE A 195 -20.11 6.01 -6.90
CA ILE A 195 -19.49 6.62 -8.11
C ILE A 195 -19.21 5.58 -9.20
N GLN A 196 -19.81 5.77 -10.40
CA GLN A 196 -19.83 4.77 -11.48
C GLN A 196 -18.55 4.69 -12.35
N ILE A 197 -17.71 5.74 -12.43
CA ILE A 197 -16.64 5.82 -13.45
C ILE A 197 -15.26 5.42 -12.91
N TYR A 198 -14.78 6.04 -11.81
CA TYR A 198 -13.44 5.76 -11.25
C TYR A 198 -13.34 4.37 -10.58
N ALA A 199 -14.48 3.83 -10.17
CA ALA A 199 -14.64 2.48 -9.66
C ALA A 199 -14.20 1.39 -10.65
N GLN A 200 -14.57 1.56 -11.92
CA GLN A 200 -14.51 0.50 -12.91
C GLN A 200 -13.06 0.14 -13.28
N ASN A 201 -12.18 1.14 -13.38
CA ASN A 201 -10.80 0.91 -13.77
C ASN A 201 -9.98 0.22 -12.67
N PHE A 202 -10.24 0.51 -11.39
CA PHE A 202 -9.56 -0.14 -10.27
C PHE A 202 -9.93 -1.62 -10.13
N TYR A 203 -11.20 -1.96 -10.40
CA TYR A 203 -11.69 -3.33 -10.28
C TYR A 203 -11.20 -4.26 -11.39
N LYS A 204 -10.97 -3.76 -12.61
CA LYS A 204 -10.55 -4.58 -13.76
C LYS A 204 -9.24 -5.32 -13.51
N ASP A 205 -8.24 -4.64 -12.95
CA ASP A 205 -6.94 -5.27 -12.66
C ASP A 205 -7.07 -6.36 -11.58
N CYS A 206 -7.95 -6.13 -10.59
CA CYS A 206 -8.18 -7.06 -9.49
C CYS A 206 -9.09 -8.25 -9.86
N GLU A 207 -9.83 -8.16 -10.97
CA GLU A 207 -10.86 -9.13 -11.33
C GLU A 207 -10.29 -10.54 -11.57
N LYS A 208 -9.08 -10.62 -12.15
CA LYS A 208 -8.37 -11.89 -12.38
C LYS A 208 -8.14 -12.66 -11.07
N TYR A 209 -7.97 -11.96 -9.96
CA TYR A 209 -7.71 -12.54 -8.65
C TYR A 209 -8.89 -12.42 -7.71
N ASN A 210 -10.09 -12.20 -8.23
CA ASN A 210 -11.31 -12.16 -7.42
C ASN A 210 -11.37 -13.41 -6.52
N PRO A 211 -11.32 -13.26 -5.17
CA PRO A 211 -11.36 -14.37 -4.22
C PRO A 211 -12.45 -15.39 -4.52
N GLU A 212 -13.64 -14.96 -4.95
CA GLU A 212 -14.72 -15.89 -5.34
C GLU A 212 -14.30 -16.85 -6.44
N LYS A 213 -13.60 -16.36 -7.47
CA LYS A 213 -13.17 -17.18 -8.60
C LYS A 213 -12.00 -18.08 -8.19
N VAL A 214 -11.09 -17.57 -7.36
CA VAL A 214 -9.81 -18.24 -7.10
C VAL A 214 -9.82 -19.20 -5.91
N LEU A 215 -10.74 -19.07 -4.95
CA LEU A 215 -10.83 -19.98 -3.80
C LEU A 215 -10.97 -21.45 -4.23
N TYR A 216 -11.75 -21.72 -5.29
CA TYR A 216 -11.93 -23.06 -5.85
C TYR A 216 -10.65 -23.70 -6.41
N THR A 217 -9.62 -22.90 -6.67
CA THR A 217 -8.34 -23.37 -7.20
C THR A 217 -7.37 -23.86 -6.13
N PHE A 218 -7.66 -23.61 -4.84
CA PHE A 218 -6.84 -24.08 -3.73
C PHE A 218 -7.02 -25.59 -3.55
N LYS A 219 -5.91 -26.33 -3.38
CA LYS A 219 -5.95 -27.79 -3.17
C LYS A 219 -6.79 -28.17 -1.94
N CYS A 220 -6.72 -27.36 -0.89
CA CYS A 220 -7.50 -27.54 0.34
C CYS A 220 -8.99 -27.18 0.21
N HIS A 221 -9.44 -26.57 -0.88
CA HIS A 221 -10.86 -26.26 -1.05
C HIS A 221 -11.75 -27.52 -1.13
N LYS A 222 -11.18 -28.63 -1.62
CA LYS A 222 -11.88 -29.91 -1.80
C LYS A 222 -11.80 -30.83 -0.57
N LYS A 223 -11.12 -30.41 0.50
CA LYS A 223 -10.94 -31.20 1.72
C LYS A 223 -12.07 -30.94 2.71
#